data_AF-A0A819X6K2-F1
#
_entry.id   AF-A0A819X6K2-F1
#
_cell.length_a   1.000
_cell.length_b   1.000
_cell.length_c   1.000
_cell.angle_alpha   90.00
_cell.angle_beta   90.00
_cell.angle_gamma   90.00
#
_symmetry.space_group_name_H-M   'P 1'
#
loop_
_entity.id
_entity.type
_entity.pdbx_description
1 polymer ?
#
loop_
_entity_poly.entity_id
_entity_poly.type
_entity_poly.pdbx_seq_one_letter_code
_entity_poly.pdbx_strand_id
1 'polypeptide(L)'
;MYQECELTCVFGGEYDQFYQSCIQLFESFKKCQINAFVVFDGAQLDSRKESTLIKRAEDSIVKSTTDDSIVSITPRLLRQTFISVLDVMQVPYISALGEADDECVSLANHFNCYLMATIP
;
A
#
# COMPACT_ATOMS: atom_id res chain seq x y z
N MET A 1 -3.26 3.71 -4.44
CA MET A 1 -2.91 2.69 -5.46
C MET A 1 -4.06 1.77 -5.87
N TYR A 2 -4.56 0.79 -5.09
CA TYR A 2 -5.60 -0.14 -5.61
C TYR A 2 -6.89 0.56 -6.08
N GLN A 3 -7.37 1.54 -5.30
CA GLN A 3 -8.51 2.38 -5.69
C GLN A 3 -8.19 3.31 -6.87
N GLU A 4 -6.94 3.76 -7.00
CA GLU A 4 -6.48 4.58 -8.13
C GLU A 4 -6.39 3.78 -9.43
N CYS A 5 -6.33 2.45 -9.34
CA CYS A 5 -6.42 1.55 -10.49
C CYS A 5 -7.86 1.26 -10.92
N GLU A 6 -8.87 1.88 -10.27
CA GLU A 6 -10.31 1.68 -10.56
C GLU A 6 -10.76 0.21 -10.46
N LEU A 7 -10.12 -0.57 -9.58
CA LEU A 7 -10.36 -2.01 -9.43
C LEU A 7 -11.51 -2.31 -8.46
N THR A 8 -12.35 -3.28 -8.83
CA THR A 8 -13.41 -3.78 -7.96
C THR A 8 -12.83 -4.55 -6.77
N CYS A 9 -13.39 -4.40 -5.58
CA CYS A 9 -13.04 -5.24 -4.41
C CYS A 9 -14.04 -6.38 -4.18
N VAL A 10 -15.00 -6.58 -5.09
CA VAL A 10 -15.99 -7.67 -5.02
C VAL A 10 -15.28 -9.03 -5.11
N PHE A 11 -15.82 -10.05 -4.43
CA PHE A 11 -15.24 -11.40 -4.33
C PHE A 11 -13.77 -11.44 -3.85
N GLY A 12 -13.34 -10.43 -3.10
CA GLY A 12 -12.00 -10.38 -2.53
C GLY A 12 -10.98 -9.62 -3.37
N GLY A 13 -11.35 -9.07 -4.54
CA GLY A 13 -10.53 -8.15 -5.33
C GLY A 13 -9.78 -8.76 -6.53
N GLU A 14 -9.38 -7.89 -7.44
CA GLU A 14 -8.68 -8.11 -8.70
C GLU A 14 -7.15 -8.04 -8.51
N TYR A 15 -6.58 -9.07 -7.91
CA TYR A 15 -5.14 -9.11 -7.61
C TYR A 15 -4.27 -9.13 -8.87
N ASP A 16 -4.68 -9.82 -9.93
CA ASP A 16 -3.92 -9.90 -11.17
C ASP A 16 -3.81 -8.53 -11.85
N GLN A 17 -4.91 -7.78 -11.93
CA GLN A 17 -4.89 -6.45 -12.51
C GLN A 17 -4.04 -5.48 -11.67
N PHE A 18 -4.18 -5.54 -10.35
CA PHE A 18 -3.35 -4.76 -9.43
C PHE A 18 -1.85 -5.07 -9.59
N TYR A 19 -1.49 -6.36 -9.68
CA TYR A 19 -0.12 -6.79 -9.94
C TYR A 19 0.42 -6.16 -11.23
N GLN A 20 -0.34 -6.22 -12.33
CA GLN A 20 0.08 -5.63 -13.60
C GLN A 20 0.23 -4.11 -13.52
N SER A 21 -0.69 -3.40 -12.84
CA SER A 21 -0.58 -1.96 -12.63
C SER A 21 0.69 -1.58 -11.86
N CYS A 22 1.04 -2.35 -10.83
CA CYS A 22 2.26 -2.13 -10.05
C CYS A 22 3.52 -2.38 -10.88
N ILE A 23 3.54 -3.43 -11.71
CA ILE A 23 4.66 -3.70 -12.64
C ILE A 23 4.84 -2.50 -13.58
N GLN A 24 3.76 -2.02 -14.20
CA GLN A 24 3.81 -0.87 -15.12
C GLN A 24 4.32 0.41 -14.44
N LEU A 25 3.96 0.63 -13.17
CA LEU A 25 4.48 1.74 -12.38
C LEU A 25 6.00 1.69 -12.24
N PHE A 26 6.54 0.56 -11.77
CA PHE A 26 7.99 0.42 -11.57
C PHE A 26 8.77 0.35 -12.89
N GLU A 27 8.19 -0.21 -13.95
CA GLU A 27 8.77 -0.11 -15.29
C GLU A 27 8.87 1.35 -15.75
N SER A 28 7.86 2.18 -15.44
CA SER A 28 7.88 3.60 -15.78
C SER A 28 8.98 4.34 -15.01
N PHE A 29 9.18 4.03 -13.73
CA PHE A 29 10.31 4.55 -12.96
C PHE A 29 11.65 4.14 -13.58
N LYS A 30 11.81 2.87 -13.97
CA LYS A 30 13.03 2.38 -14.62
C LYS A 30 13.31 3.08 -15.96
N LYS A 31 12.28 3.32 -16.78
CA LYS A 31 12.38 4.10 -18.04
C LYS A 31 12.85 5.53 -17.78
N CYS A 32 12.44 6.12 -16.66
CA CYS A 32 12.86 7.45 -16.21
C CYS A 32 14.18 7.44 -15.41
N GLN A 33 14.86 6.29 -15.30
CA GLN A 33 16.09 6.13 -14.50
C GLN A 33 15.92 6.46 -13.01
N ILE A 34 14.72 6.25 -12.48
CA ILE A 34 14.41 6.43 -11.06
C ILE A 34 14.63 5.09 -10.35
N ASN A 35 15.49 5.10 -9.33
CA ASN A 35 15.69 3.97 -8.43
C ASN A 35 14.72 4.10 -7.25
N ALA A 36 13.71 3.24 -7.21
CA ALA A 36 12.71 3.24 -6.14
C ALA A 36 13.19 2.44 -4.92
N PHE A 37 12.73 2.85 -3.74
CA PHE A 37 12.84 2.12 -2.49
C PHE A 37 11.51 2.28 -1.75
N VAL A 38 10.94 1.18 -1.26
CA VAL A 38 9.60 1.18 -0.64
C VAL A 38 9.70 1.00 0.87
N VAL A 39 9.01 1.85 1.62
CA VAL A 39 8.83 1.70 3.07
C VAL A 39 7.37 1.35 3.33
N PHE A 40 7.14 0.22 3.99
CA PHE A 40 5.82 -0.16 4.48
C PHE A 40 5.62 0.34 5.90
N ASP A 41 4.37 0.66 6.24
CA ASP A 41 3.97 0.74 7.64
C ASP A 41 4.30 -0.57 8.38
N GLY A 42 4.69 -0.40 9.63
CA GLY A 42 4.97 -1.46 10.59
C GLY A 42 3.77 -1.82 11.45
N ALA A 43 4.05 -2.60 12.49
CA ALA A 43 3.06 -2.87 13.52
C ALA A 43 2.88 -1.63 14.41
N GLN A 44 1.63 -1.27 14.68
CA GLN A 44 1.33 -0.23 15.65
C GLN A 44 1.69 -0.73 17.06
N LEU A 45 2.75 -0.18 17.65
CA LEU A 45 3.19 -0.53 19.00
C LEU A 45 2.42 0.24 20.09
N ASP A 46 1.65 1.25 19.69
CA ASP A 46 0.95 2.16 20.60
C ASP A 46 -0.56 1.87 20.64
N SER A 47 -1.08 1.57 21.83
CA SER A 47 -2.50 1.29 22.07
C SER A 47 -3.42 2.49 21.87
N ARG A 48 -2.89 3.72 21.74
CA ARG A 48 -3.69 4.93 21.47
C ARG A 48 -4.54 4.83 20.20
N LYS A 49 -4.14 4.02 19.21
CA LYS A 49 -4.90 3.82 17.96
C LYS A 49 -5.72 2.54 17.94
N GLU A 50 -5.68 1.71 18.99
CA GLU A 50 -6.34 0.40 19.03
C GLU A 50 -7.84 0.49 18.79
N SER A 51 -8.53 1.41 19.48
CA SER A 51 -9.97 1.64 19.30
C SER A 51 -10.33 2.05 17.87
N THR A 52 -9.43 2.80 17.21
CA THR A 52 -9.61 3.24 15.82
C THR A 52 -9.41 2.08 14.86
N LEU A 53 -8.44 1.20 15.13
CA LEU A 53 -8.19 -0.01 14.33
C LEU A 53 -9.37 -0.98 14.42
N ILE A 54 -9.88 -1.22 15.63
CA ILE A 54 -11.06 -2.07 15.85
C ILE A 54 -12.26 -1.50 15.10
N LYS A 55 -12.56 -0.20 15.28
CA LYS A 55 -13.68 0.46 14.61
C LYS A 55 -13.57 0.37 13.08
N ARG A 56 -12.38 0.61 12.51
CA ARG A 56 -12.16 0.47 11.06
C ARG A 56 -12.36 -0.96 10.57
N ALA A 57 -11.98 -1.96 11.36
CA ALA A 57 -12.20 -3.36 11.02
C ALA A 57 -13.70 -3.70 11.05
N GLU A 58 -14.43 -3.27 12.08
CA GLU A 58 -15.89 -3.40 12.17
C GLU A 58 -16.60 -2.72 10.99
N ASP A 59 -16.24 -1.46 10.71
CA ASP A 59 -16.78 -0.71 9.58
C ASP A 59 -16.51 -1.42 8.24
N SER A 60 -15.33 -2.02 8.08
CA SER A 60 -14.98 -2.78 6.87
C SER A 60 -15.80 -4.07 6.73
N ILE A 61 -16.06 -4.78 7.83
CA ILE A 61 -16.92 -5.97 7.83
C ILE A 61 -18.34 -5.58 7.43
N VAL A 62 -18.91 -4.55 8.04
CA VAL A 62 -20.27 -4.07 7.71
C VAL A 62 -20.36 -3.70 6.24
N LYS A 63 -19.40 -2.90 5.74
CA LYS A 63 -19.33 -2.52 4.31
C LYS A 63 -19.21 -3.74 3.39
N SER A 64 -18.49 -4.79 3.79
CA SER A 64 -18.32 -5.99 2.95
C SER A 64 -19.62 -6.77 2.73
N THR A 65 -20.63 -6.54 3.58
CA THR A 65 -21.93 -7.24 3.54
C THR A 65 -23.03 -6.44 2.85
N THR A 66 -22.80 -5.15 2.58
CA THR A 66 -23.76 -4.32 1.84
C THR A 66 -23.60 -4.55 0.34
N ASP A 67 -24.72 -4.85 -0.35
CA ASP A 67 -24.81 -5.11 -1.81
C ASP A 67 -24.49 -3.87 -2.69
N ASP A 68 -23.94 -2.81 -2.10
CA ASP A 68 -23.57 -1.61 -2.84
C ASP A 68 -22.28 -1.84 -3.63
N SER A 69 -22.41 -1.77 -4.96
CA SER A 69 -21.30 -1.79 -5.93
C SER A 69 -20.24 -0.68 -5.73
N ILE A 70 -20.45 0.24 -4.78
CA ILE A 70 -19.59 1.40 -4.46
C ILE A 70 -18.79 1.17 -3.18
N VAL A 71 -18.89 -0.02 -2.57
CA VAL A 71 -18.10 -0.33 -1.37
C VAL A 71 -16.62 -0.33 -1.71
N SER A 72 -15.87 0.55 -1.04
CA SER A 72 -14.43 0.65 -1.20
C SER A 72 -13.74 0.06 0.02
N ILE A 73 -13.34 -1.21 -0.10
CA ILE A 73 -12.59 -1.95 0.93
C ILE A 73 -11.24 -2.32 0.36
N THR A 74 -10.19 -2.19 1.18
CA THR A 74 -8.85 -2.65 0.83
C THR A 74 -8.81 -4.18 0.83
N PRO A 75 -8.55 -4.85 -0.31
CA PRO A 75 -8.38 -6.29 -0.34
C PRO A 75 -7.25 -6.77 0.58
N ARG A 76 -7.45 -7.90 1.24
CA ARG A 76 -6.58 -8.34 2.35
C ARG A 76 -5.17 -8.74 1.89
N LEU A 77 -5.01 -9.21 0.65
CA LEU A 77 -3.73 -9.70 0.13
C LEU A 77 -2.97 -8.67 -0.72
N LEU A 78 -3.38 -7.39 -0.70
CA LEU A 78 -2.68 -6.36 -1.47
C LEU A 78 -1.21 -6.24 -1.11
N ARG A 79 -0.87 -6.29 0.19
CA ARG A 79 0.53 -6.19 0.64
C ARG A 79 1.37 -7.33 0.06
N GLN A 80 0.88 -8.56 0.12
CA GLN A 80 1.57 -9.73 -0.44
C GLN A 80 1.70 -9.65 -1.97
N THR A 81 0.64 -9.20 -2.65
CA THR A 81 0.66 -9.01 -4.10
C THR A 81 1.68 -7.96 -4.50
N PHE A 82 1.72 -6.83 -3.76
CA PHE A 82 2.68 -5.77 -4.00
C PHE A 82 4.12 -6.20 -3.70
N ILE A 83 4.37 -6.90 -2.59
CA ILE A 83 5.69 -7.48 -2.29
C ILE A 83 6.16 -8.41 -3.41
N SER A 84 5.27 -9.26 -3.95
CA SER A 84 5.59 -10.13 -5.07
C SER A 84 6.07 -9.34 -6.30
N VAL A 85 5.45 -8.17 -6.56
CA VAL A 85 5.90 -7.26 -7.62
C VAL A 85 7.28 -6.69 -7.30
N LEU A 86 7.50 -6.21 -6.07
CA LEU A 86 8.79 -5.64 -5.65
C LEU A 86 9.93 -6.67 -5.79
N ASP A 87 9.69 -7.92 -5.40
CA ASP A 87 10.64 -9.01 -5.53
C ASP A 87 11.01 -9.28 -7.00
N VAL A 88 10.00 -9.42 -7.87
CA VAL A 88 10.22 -9.65 -9.31
C VAL A 88 10.93 -8.48 -9.97
N MET A 89 10.60 -7.25 -9.58
CA MET A 89 11.20 -6.02 -10.11
C MET A 89 12.52 -5.67 -9.44
N GLN A 90 12.95 -6.44 -8.43
CA GLN A 90 14.15 -6.19 -7.62
C GLN A 90 14.17 -4.80 -6.97
N VAL A 91 13.00 -4.32 -6.55
CA VAL A 91 12.85 -3.04 -5.84
C VAL A 91 13.04 -3.30 -4.34
N PRO A 92 14.05 -2.69 -3.70
CA PRO A 92 14.29 -2.88 -2.28
C PRO A 92 13.16 -2.30 -1.43
N TYR A 93 12.86 -2.97 -0.31
CA TYR A 93 11.83 -2.52 0.62
C TYR A 93 12.13 -2.88 2.07
N ILE A 94 11.54 -2.13 3.00
CA ILE A 94 11.56 -2.39 4.45
C ILE A 94 10.17 -2.18 5.07
N SER A 95 10.00 -2.60 6.33
CA SER A 95 8.87 -2.17 7.16
C SER A 95 9.40 -1.26 8.27
N ALA A 96 8.69 -0.17 8.53
CA ALA A 96 8.91 0.75 9.64
C ALA A 96 8.64 0.11 11.01
N LEU A 97 9.04 0.79 12.08
CA LEU A 97 8.65 0.50 13.46
C LEU A 97 7.48 1.41 13.87
N GLY A 98 6.32 1.21 13.25
CA GLY A 98 5.14 2.05 13.45
C GLY A 98 4.64 2.59 12.12
N GLU A 99 4.46 3.91 12.03
CA GLU A 99 4.03 4.57 10.79
C GLU A 99 5.25 4.91 9.94
N ALA A 100 5.18 4.64 8.64
CA ALA A 100 6.31 4.81 7.73
C ALA A 100 6.74 6.26 7.51
N ASP A 101 5.92 7.25 7.87
CA ASP A 101 6.18 8.67 7.59
C ASP A 101 7.52 9.13 8.18
N ASP A 102 7.80 8.77 9.44
CA ASP A 102 9.02 9.18 10.13
C ASP A 102 10.26 8.53 9.51
N GLU A 103 10.23 7.22 9.23
CA GLU A 103 11.32 6.53 8.54
C GLU A 103 11.51 7.04 7.11
N CYS A 104 10.43 7.30 6.37
CA CYS A 104 10.47 7.87 5.03
C CYS A 104 11.20 9.21 5.01
N VAL A 105 10.84 10.13 5.91
CA VAL A 105 11.49 11.44 6.02
C VAL A 105 12.96 11.29 6.42
N SER A 106 13.27 10.39 7.36
CA SER A 106 14.64 10.14 7.79
C SER A 106 15.51 9.59 6.66
N LEU A 107 14.99 8.60 5.91
CA LEU A 107 15.68 7.99 4.77
C LEU A 107 15.83 8.98 3.60
N ALA A 108 14.80 9.77 3.30
CA ALA A 108 14.85 10.78 2.26
C ALA A 108 15.94 11.82 2.55
N ASN A 109 16.03 12.30 3.79
CA ASN A 109 17.10 13.22 4.21
C ASN A 109 18.48 12.54 4.18
N HIS A 110 18.58 11.28 4.61
CA HIS A 110 19.85 10.54 4.66
C HIS A 110 20.41 10.25 3.26
N PHE A 111 19.57 9.79 2.34
CA PHE A 111 19.94 9.47 0.97
C PHE A 111 19.86 10.67 0.02
N ASN A 112 19.41 11.83 0.52
CA ASN A 112 19.15 13.03 -0.28
C ASN A 112 18.28 12.73 -1.51
N CYS A 113 17.16 12.03 -1.28
CA CYS A 113 16.24 11.59 -2.32
C CYS A 113 14.83 12.17 -2.15
N TYR A 114 14.03 12.09 -3.21
CA TYR A 114 12.65 12.55 -3.19
C TYR A 114 11.74 11.55 -2.50
N LEU A 115 10.85 12.04 -1.64
CA LEU A 115 9.77 11.27 -1.06
C LEU A 115 8.55 11.30 -1.98
N MET A 116 8.01 10.14 -2.31
CA MET A 116 6.69 9.99 -2.94
C MET A 116 5.72 9.36 -1.94
N ALA A 117 4.65 10.06 -1.62
CA ALA A 117 3.53 9.57 -0.82
C ALA A 117 2.23 10.15 -1.40
N THR A 118 1.13 9.40 -1.31
CA THR A 118 -0.19 9.94 -1.66
C THR A 118 -0.60 10.90 -0.54
N ILE A 119 -0.74 12.19 -0.87
CA ILE A 119 -1.25 13.18 0.08
C ILE A 119 -2.73 12.86 0.33
N PRO A 120 -3.20 12.81 1.59
CA PRO A 120 -4.59 12.46 1.92
C PRO A 120 -5.62 13.43 1.34
#